data_AF-A0A6M2A0N1-F1
#
_entry.id   AF-A0A6M2A0N1-F1
#
_cell.length_a   1.000
_cell.length_b   1.000
_cell.length_c   1.000
_cell.angle_alpha   90.00
_cell.angle_beta   90.00
_cell.angle_gamma   90.00
#
_symmetry.space_group_name_H-M   'P 1'
#
loop_
_entity.id
_entity.type
_entity.pdbx_description
1 polymer ?
#
loop_
_entity_poly.entity_id
_entity_poly.type
_entity_poly.pdbx_seq_one_letter_code
_entity_poly.pdbx_strand_id
1 'polypeptide(L)'
;MEKVIKKHSDLPVTVGPIAADIDLDWVALQISRQVAEELFQLPNVEVGNHTFTHPFDWGFFKDYLPSDEVPYLHLYTSGSWLGKGIMVYFNTLFGSWEDEGVLSEEVKIGEKRVKTFDEAYDVPRAFALKPFDLHMEVHTSNEKINELAPKNKQVQLYQWSGDCEPFLAALEEVEEAGVMEINGGDTRFDSKYNSYSWVAPLTRQVKSLRQVYSSNSNENTYTNFWRSDFYAFNQLPQTLKNTEFPIRIKPINLYYHMYSGEKVAGLQALIQNIEYIKTQKIIPIEASRYCKIVRGFFSQKIEQVNENEWIITDRGGSQTARFDYSTEMEVDFSQSNGVIGQNYVGGSLYVALDAAISDVTIQLKPNQNLDNEHLTSTFYLVDSCWHIYDVTWGDQKVSFTAQGYGNGEMKWRVPKEGIYEVYVNGVVRSLVKSNQGNLELDLHHPAMIPVNIEIRNVK
;
A
#
# COMPACT_ATOMS: atom_id res chain seq x y z
N MET A 1 2.00 -17.02 -7.59
CA MET A 1 1.23 -16.40 -8.69
C MET A 1 -0.21 -16.92 -8.79
N GLU A 2 -0.47 -18.16 -9.25
CA GLU A 2 -1.85 -18.65 -9.53
C GLU A 2 -2.80 -18.59 -8.33
N LYS A 3 -2.37 -19.15 -7.18
CA LYS A 3 -3.22 -19.31 -5.99
C LYS A 3 -3.55 -18.00 -5.26
N VAL A 4 -2.80 -16.93 -5.53
CA VAL A 4 -2.84 -15.68 -4.76
C VAL A 4 -3.12 -14.51 -5.70
N ILE A 5 -2.14 -14.12 -6.52
CA ILE A 5 -2.22 -12.90 -7.33
C ILE A 5 -3.27 -13.01 -8.45
N LYS A 6 -3.26 -14.09 -9.25
CA LYS A 6 -4.22 -14.27 -10.35
C LYS A 6 -5.63 -14.59 -9.85
N LYS A 7 -5.74 -15.41 -8.81
CA LYS A 7 -7.04 -15.78 -8.22
C LYS A 7 -7.77 -14.59 -7.58
N HIS A 8 -7.03 -13.62 -7.05
CA HIS A 8 -7.56 -12.45 -6.35
C HIS A 8 -7.32 -11.17 -7.16
N SER A 9 -7.64 -11.20 -8.45
CA SER A 9 -7.49 -10.05 -9.35
C SER A 9 -8.44 -8.88 -9.05
N ASP A 10 -9.37 -9.09 -8.13
CA ASP A 10 -10.24 -8.08 -7.52
C ASP A 10 -9.53 -7.24 -6.44
N LEU A 11 -8.25 -7.51 -6.17
CA LEU A 11 -7.41 -6.70 -5.30
C LEU A 11 -6.14 -6.24 -6.06
N PRO A 12 -5.73 -4.97 -5.91
CA PRO A 12 -4.43 -4.52 -6.38
C PRO A 12 -3.31 -5.17 -5.58
N VAL A 13 -2.19 -5.41 -6.24
CA VAL A 13 -0.94 -5.80 -5.58
C VAL A 13 0.23 -5.10 -6.26
N THR A 14 1.14 -4.55 -5.48
CA THR A 14 2.39 -4.02 -6.00
C THR A 14 3.48 -5.08 -5.88
N VAL A 15 4.18 -5.37 -6.98
CA VAL A 15 5.23 -6.40 -7.02
C VAL A 15 6.57 -5.73 -7.34
N GLY A 16 7.48 -5.72 -6.37
CA GLY A 16 8.86 -5.28 -6.53
C GLY A 16 9.83 -6.46 -6.52
N PRO A 17 10.37 -6.89 -7.66
CA PRO A 17 11.51 -7.81 -7.68
C PRO A 17 12.79 -7.08 -7.26
N ILE A 18 13.75 -7.84 -6.73
CA ILE A 18 15.14 -7.39 -6.59
C ILE A 18 15.76 -7.39 -7.98
N ALA A 19 16.34 -6.28 -8.44
CA ALA A 19 16.76 -6.18 -9.84
C ALA A 19 17.88 -7.18 -10.21
N ALA A 20 18.78 -7.51 -9.28
CA ALA A 20 19.81 -8.54 -9.51
C ALA A 20 19.22 -9.94 -9.81
N ASP A 21 18.04 -10.27 -9.28
CA ASP A 21 17.35 -11.56 -9.52
C ASP A 21 16.71 -11.65 -10.91
N ILE A 22 16.60 -10.53 -11.62
CA ILE A 22 16.04 -10.44 -12.97
C ILE A 22 17.05 -9.92 -14.01
N ASP A 23 18.24 -9.48 -13.60
CA ASP A 23 19.34 -9.11 -14.49
C ASP A 23 20.25 -10.32 -14.84
N LEU A 24 20.32 -10.66 -16.13
CA LEU A 24 21.12 -11.79 -16.64
C LEU A 24 22.63 -11.57 -16.50
N ASP A 25 23.07 -10.32 -16.36
CA ASP A 25 24.47 -9.99 -16.09
C ASP A 25 24.84 -10.17 -14.60
N TRP A 26 23.85 -10.51 -13.77
CA TRP A 26 24.01 -10.79 -12.34
C TRP A 26 23.69 -12.25 -12.02
N VAL A 27 22.58 -12.51 -11.32
CA VAL A 27 22.24 -13.84 -10.79
C VAL A 27 20.95 -14.39 -11.39
N ALA A 28 20.31 -13.64 -12.30
CA ALA A 28 19.01 -13.99 -12.81
C ALA A 28 19.01 -15.30 -13.61
N LEU A 29 17.92 -16.03 -13.43
CA LEU A 29 17.54 -17.11 -14.34
C LEU A 29 16.51 -16.60 -15.35
N GLN A 30 16.49 -17.21 -16.54
CA GLN A 30 15.46 -16.90 -17.54
C GLN A 30 14.04 -17.09 -17.01
N ILE A 31 13.82 -18.08 -16.15
CA ILE A 31 12.52 -18.32 -15.52
C ILE A 31 12.11 -17.17 -14.58
N SER A 32 13.05 -16.55 -13.85
CA SER A 32 12.76 -15.42 -12.97
C SER A 32 12.26 -14.21 -13.77
N ARG A 33 12.89 -13.95 -14.92
CA ARG A 33 12.46 -12.91 -15.86
C ARG A 33 11.08 -13.19 -16.44
N GLN A 34 10.83 -14.41 -16.91
CA GLN A 34 9.52 -14.82 -17.43
C GLN A 34 8.41 -14.64 -16.39
N VAL A 35 8.65 -15.03 -15.14
CA VAL A 35 7.68 -14.84 -14.05
C VAL A 35 7.42 -13.35 -13.78
N ALA A 36 8.45 -12.51 -13.79
CA ALA A 36 8.29 -11.07 -13.62
C ALA A 36 7.50 -10.44 -14.78
N GLU A 37 7.82 -10.79 -16.03
CA GLU A 37 7.06 -10.36 -17.22
C GLU A 37 5.58 -10.77 -17.11
N GLU A 38 5.30 -12.04 -16.80
CA GLU A 38 3.93 -12.55 -16.63
C GLU A 38 3.15 -11.82 -15.53
N LEU A 39 3.79 -11.53 -14.40
CA LEU A 39 3.18 -10.75 -13.31
C LEU A 39 2.86 -9.32 -13.76
N PHE A 40 3.79 -8.65 -14.44
CA PHE A 40 3.58 -7.27 -14.88
C PHE A 40 2.51 -7.13 -15.97
N GLN A 41 2.21 -8.18 -16.73
CA GLN A 41 1.07 -8.19 -17.66
C GLN A 41 -0.30 -8.18 -16.95
N LEU A 42 -0.40 -8.61 -15.69
CA LEU A 42 -1.68 -8.68 -14.98
C LEU A 42 -2.23 -7.29 -14.69
N PRO A 43 -3.51 -7.00 -14.98
CA PRO A 43 -4.06 -5.65 -14.84
C PRO A 43 -4.12 -5.16 -13.39
N ASN A 44 -4.19 -6.07 -12.41
CA ASN A 44 -4.19 -5.74 -10.99
C ASN A 44 -2.80 -5.62 -10.35
N VAL A 45 -1.73 -5.83 -11.12
CA VAL A 45 -0.36 -5.70 -10.65
C VAL A 45 0.19 -4.32 -10.97
N GLU A 46 0.54 -3.56 -9.93
CA GLU A 46 1.37 -2.37 -10.01
C GLU A 46 2.85 -2.79 -10.02
N VAL A 47 3.65 -2.19 -10.90
CA VAL A 47 5.09 -2.47 -10.99
C VAL A 47 5.80 -1.72 -9.86
N GLY A 48 6.46 -2.46 -8.98
CA GLY A 48 7.31 -1.95 -7.92
C GLY A 48 8.78 -2.27 -8.17
N ASN A 49 9.64 -1.78 -7.27
CA ASN A 49 11.08 -2.01 -7.24
C ASN A 49 11.48 -2.42 -5.82
N HIS A 50 12.31 -3.45 -5.66
CA HIS A 50 12.84 -3.85 -4.37
C HIS A 50 14.37 -3.81 -4.33
N THR A 51 14.91 -2.66 -4.73
CA THR A 51 16.34 -2.32 -4.84
C THR A 51 17.07 -3.14 -5.92
N PHE A 52 18.35 -2.86 -6.14
CA PHE A 52 19.16 -3.67 -7.05
C PHE A 52 19.77 -4.87 -6.36
N THR A 53 20.52 -4.64 -5.27
CA THR A 53 21.31 -5.69 -4.61
C THR A 53 20.78 -6.12 -3.24
N HIS A 54 19.62 -5.61 -2.86
CA HIS A 54 18.94 -5.88 -1.60
C HIS A 54 19.81 -5.61 -0.37
N PRO A 55 20.16 -4.32 -0.10
CA PRO A 55 20.76 -3.91 1.17
C PRO A 55 19.99 -4.42 2.38
N PHE A 56 20.71 -4.99 3.34
CA PHE A 56 20.18 -5.38 4.66
C PHE A 56 20.36 -4.25 5.68
N ASP A 57 21.46 -3.50 5.59
CA ASP A 57 21.79 -2.36 6.45
C ASP A 57 22.05 -1.13 5.56
N TRP A 58 21.10 -0.20 5.53
CA TRP A 58 21.26 1.03 4.74
C TRP A 58 22.27 2.00 5.38
N GLY A 59 22.42 1.96 6.71
CA GLY A 59 23.37 2.77 7.45
C GLY A 59 24.82 2.48 7.07
N PHE A 60 25.15 1.22 6.80
CA PHE A 60 26.46 0.78 6.31
C PHE A 60 26.89 1.50 5.03
N PHE A 61 25.93 1.79 4.12
CA PHE A 61 26.23 2.37 2.81
C PHE A 61 26.20 3.90 2.76
N LYS A 62 25.87 4.58 3.86
CA LYS A 62 25.68 6.04 3.89
C LYS A 62 26.93 6.82 3.48
N ASP A 63 28.11 6.38 3.92
CA ASP A 63 29.41 6.99 3.65
C ASP A 63 30.36 5.94 3.02
N TYR A 64 29.80 5.10 2.14
CA TYR A 64 30.43 3.87 1.65
C TYR A 64 31.76 4.09 0.92
N LEU A 65 32.76 3.28 1.30
CA LEU A 65 33.93 3.00 0.47
C LEU A 65 33.96 1.50 0.15
N PRO A 66 34.39 1.09 -1.07
CA PRO A 66 34.52 -0.34 -1.39
C PRO A 66 35.37 -1.13 -0.39
N SER A 67 36.36 -0.51 0.24
CA SER A 67 37.17 -1.13 1.30
C SER A 67 36.37 -1.59 2.51
N ASP A 68 35.23 -0.96 2.79
CA ASP A 68 34.39 -1.28 3.94
C ASP A 68 33.68 -2.63 3.75
N GLU A 69 33.41 -3.02 2.50
CA GLU A 69 32.77 -4.29 2.15
C GLU A 69 33.74 -5.46 2.10
N VAL A 70 35.05 -5.20 1.90
CA VAL A 70 36.10 -6.22 1.75
C VAL A 70 36.05 -7.32 2.83
N PRO A 71 35.85 -7.00 4.12
CA PRO A 71 35.74 -8.03 5.17
C PRO A 71 34.61 -9.03 4.94
N TYR A 72 33.56 -8.68 4.20
CA TYR A 72 32.36 -9.51 4.00
C TYR A 72 32.36 -10.27 2.67
N LEU A 73 33.22 -9.91 1.71
CA LEU A 73 33.16 -10.43 0.33
C LEU A 73 33.31 -11.95 0.22
N HIS A 74 33.95 -12.59 1.19
CA HIS A 74 34.13 -14.04 1.24
C HIS A 74 32.86 -14.80 1.66
N LEU A 75 31.87 -14.09 2.22
CA LEU A 75 30.60 -14.65 2.68
C LEU A 75 29.53 -14.68 1.57
N TYR A 76 29.75 -14.00 0.44
CA TYR A 76 28.80 -13.96 -0.67
C TYR A 76 28.83 -15.26 -1.50
N THR A 77 27.74 -16.02 -1.43
CA THR A 77 27.58 -17.34 -2.09
C THR A 77 27.54 -17.26 -3.61
N SER A 78 26.97 -16.19 -4.17
CA SER A 78 26.93 -15.95 -5.63
C SER A 78 28.24 -15.36 -6.19
N GLY A 79 29.26 -15.20 -5.36
CA GLY A 79 30.50 -14.50 -5.69
C GLY A 79 30.46 -13.01 -5.42
N SER A 80 31.63 -12.38 -5.53
CA SER A 80 31.84 -10.97 -5.21
C SER A 80 32.72 -10.27 -6.24
N TRP A 81 32.82 -8.94 -6.14
CA TRP A 81 33.65 -8.13 -7.01
C TRP A 81 35.17 -8.37 -6.88
N LEU A 82 35.62 -9.16 -5.89
CA LEU A 82 37.01 -9.63 -5.77
C LEU A 82 37.25 -11.06 -6.29
N GLY A 83 36.22 -11.82 -6.66
CA GLY A 83 36.40 -13.18 -7.17
C GLY A 83 35.16 -14.06 -7.09
N LYS A 84 35.19 -15.17 -7.84
CA LYS A 84 34.10 -16.16 -7.87
C LYS A 84 33.97 -16.83 -6.49
N GLY A 85 32.77 -16.76 -5.93
CA GLY A 85 32.37 -17.57 -4.78
C GLY A 85 32.31 -19.04 -5.16
N ILE A 86 32.39 -19.92 -4.17
CA ILE A 86 32.07 -21.33 -4.34
C ILE A 86 30.55 -21.40 -4.55
N MET A 87 30.14 -21.82 -5.75
CA MET A 87 28.73 -21.93 -6.15
C MET A 87 28.03 -23.00 -5.31
N VAL A 88 27.49 -22.64 -4.13
CA VAL A 88 26.51 -23.44 -3.41
C VAL A 88 25.13 -22.94 -3.82
N TYR A 89 24.71 -23.39 -5.00
CA TYR A 89 23.35 -23.22 -5.47
C TYR A 89 22.47 -24.13 -4.61
N PHE A 90 21.94 -23.68 -3.47
CA PHE A 90 20.74 -24.27 -2.84
C PHE A 90 20.15 -23.49 -1.62
N ASN A 91 20.81 -22.49 -1.01
CA ASN A 91 20.35 -21.95 0.29
C ASN A 91 20.18 -20.42 0.44
N THR A 92 20.32 -19.60 -0.62
CA THR A 92 20.24 -18.12 -0.47
C THR A 92 18.94 -17.50 -1.01
N LEU A 93 18.05 -18.31 -1.59
CA LEU A 93 16.65 -17.95 -1.92
C LEU A 93 15.63 -18.72 -1.07
N PHE A 94 16.08 -19.70 -0.29
CA PHE A 94 15.25 -20.57 0.54
C PHE A 94 15.75 -20.49 1.99
N GLY A 95 14.90 -19.99 2.89
CA GLY A 95 15.13 -20.06 4.34
C GLY A 95 15.02 -21.49 4.86
N SER A 96 15.95 -22.37 4.46
CA SER A 96 16.20 -23.67 5.07
C SER A 96 17.58 -23.65 5.72
N TRP A 97 17.61 -23.27 6.99
CA TRP A 97 18.70 -23.64 7.89
C TRP A 97 18.40 -25.03 8.44
N GLU A 98 18.63 -26.06 7.64
CA GLU A 98 19.05 -27.35 8.18
C GLU A 98 20.50 -27.53 7.73
N ASP A 99 21.44 -27.31 8.64
CA ASP A 99 22.43 -28.36 8.91
C ASP A 99 23.24 -28.09 10.18
N GLU A 100 23.44 -29.19 10.89
CA GLU A 100 24.27 -29.36 12.06
C GLU A 100 25.72 -28.91 11.80
N GLY A 101 26.27 -28.16 12.76
CA GLY A 101 27.66 -28.28 13.17
C GLY A 101 28.75 -28.17 12.10
N VAL A 102 29.06 -26.95 11.64
CA VAL A 102 30.43 -26.59 11.27
C VAL A 102 30.76 -25.23 11.88
N LEU A 103 31.31 -25.27 13.09
CA LEU A 103 32.05 -24.15 13.67
C LEU A 103 33.25 -23.87 12.74
N SER A 104 33.20 -22.77 11.99
CA SER A 104 34.39 -22.25 11.31
C SER A 104 35.20 -21.43 12.30
N GLU A 105 36.51 -21.70 12.32
CA GLU A 105 37.49 -21.18 13.25
C GLU A 105 37.52 -19.64 13.30
N GLU A 106 37.66 -19.09 14.51
CA GLU A 106 37.88 -17.67 14.76
C GLU A 106 39.12 -17.17 14.00
N VAL A 107 38.92 -16.52 12.85
CA VAL A 107 39.94 -15.68 12.23
C VAL A 107 39.95 -14.34 12.98
N LYS A 108 40.82 -14.25 14.00
CA LYS A 108 41.12 -13.00 14.69
C LYS A 108 41.88 -12.05 13.75
N ILE A 109 41.15 -11.11 13.15
CA ILE A 109 41.73 -9.90 12.56
C ILE A 109 41.25 -8.69 13.39
N GLY A 110 42.21 -8.01 14.00
CA GLY A 110 42.19 -6.60 14.43
C GLY A 110 40.92 -6.06 15.11
N GLU A 111 41.04 -5.72 16.39
CA GLU A 111 40.02 -5.09 17.23
C GLU A 111 39.25 -3.92 16.57
N LYS A 112 38.14 -4.24 15.92
CA LYS A 112 36.90 -3.47 15.91
C LYS A 112 35.78 -4.50 15.88
N ARG A 113 35.15 -4.76 17.03
CA ARG A 113 33.81 -5.36 17.05
C ARG A 113 32.88 -4.37 16.33
N VAL A 114 32.73 -4.54 15.02
CA VAL A 114 31.63 -3.93 14.26
C VAL A 114 30.37 -4.42 14.95
N LYS A 115 29.47 -3.51 15.33
CA LYS A 115 28.18 -3.85 15.90
C LYS A 115 27.61 -4.97 15.04
N THR A 116 27.38 -6.12 15.67
CA THR A 116 26.66 -7.22 15.06
C THR A 116 25.48 -6.62 14.32
N PHE A 117 25.38 -6.89 13.01
CA PHE A 117 24.14 -6.70 12.27
C PHE A 117 22.99 -7.21 13.14
N ASP A 118 21.77 -6.68 12.99
CA ASP A 118 20.60 -7.32 13.59
C ASP A 118 20.74 -8.83 13.40
N GLU A 119 20.49 -9.62 14.45
CA GLU A 119 20.91 -11.03 14.66
C GLU A 119 20.59 -12.01 13.51
N ALA A 120 20.01 -11.52 12.42
CA ALA A 120 19.56 -12.21 11.24
C ALA A 120 20.54 -12.32 10.05
N TYR A 121 21.55 -11.45 9.88
CA TYR A 121 22.38 -11.43 8.65
C TYR A 121 23.89 -11.23 8.90
N ASP A 122 24.74 -11.91 8.11
CA ASP A 122 26.21 -11.86 8.23
C ASP A 122 26.90 -10.93 7.21
N VAL A 123 26.14 -10.39 6.25
CA VAL A 123 26.61 -9.52 5.16
C VAL A 123 25.74 -8.26 5.06
N PRO A 124 26.26 -7.12 4.56
CA PRO A 124 25.51 -5.86 4.51
C PRO A 124 24.42 -5.80 3.43
N ARG A 125 24.45 -6.70 2.43
CA ARG A 125 23.45 -6.80 1.34
C ARG A 125 23.44 -8.20 0.72
N ALA A 126 22.46 -8.53 -0.11
CA ALA A 126 22.35 -9.87 -0.70
C ALA A 126 23.35 -10.15 -1.83
N PHE A 127 23.62 -9.17 -2.71
CA PHE A 127 24.46 -9.38 -3.90
C PHE A 127 25.62 -8.39 -3.99
N ALA A 128 26.85 -8.86 -4.17
CA ALA A 128 28.04 -8.01 -4.23
C ALA A 128 28.96 -8.28 -5.44
N LEU A 129 28.40 -8.60 -6.61
CA LEU A 129 29.19 -8.83 -7.84
C LEU A 129 29.93 -7.57 -8.33
N LYS A 130 29.43 -6.39 -7.96
CA LYS A 130 30.07 -5.08 -8.16
C LYS A 130 30.04 -4.32 -6.83
N PRO A 131 30.96 -3.36 -6.57
CA PRO A 131 30.85 -2.47 -5.41
C PRO A 131 29.48 -1.79 -5.34
N PHE A 132 29.02 -1.44 -4.15
CA PHE A 132 27.76 -0.73 -3.97
C PHE A 132 27.79 0.61 -4.72
N ASP A 133 26.69 0.90 -5.39
CA ASP A 133 26.48 2.13 -6.14
C ASP A 133 25.02 2.57 -5.96
N LEU A 134 24.81 3.74 -5.39
CA LEU A 134 23.47 4.21 -5.02
C LEU A 134 22.59 4.43 -6.27
N HIS A 135 23.19 4.94 -7.34
CA HIS A 135 22.49 5.15 -8.60
C HIS A 135 22.01 3.81 -9.20
N MET A 136 22.83 2.76 -9.08
CA MET A 136 22.46 1.41 -9.45
C MET A 136 21.28 0.89 -8.63
N GLU A 137 21.32 1.09 -7.30
CA GLU A 137 20.24 0.67 -6.40
C GLU A 137 18.89 1.28 -6.74
N VAL A 138 18.86 2.50 -7.30
CA VAL A 138 17.62 3.24 -7.56
C VAL A 138 17.29 3.33 -9.05
N HIS A 139 18.12 3.99 -9.85
CA HIS A 139 17.82 4.27 -11.26
C HIS A 139 18.02 3.04 -12.14
N THR A 140 19.17 2.35 -12.01
CA THR A 140 19.44 1.17 -12.84
C THR A 140 18.48 0.03 -12.51
N SER A 141 18.11 -0.15 -11.23
CA SER A 141 17.08 -1.12 -10.85
C SER A 141 15.73 -0.80 -11.47
N ASN A 142 15.32 0.48 -11.47
CA ASN A 142 14.10 0.91 -12.15
C ASN A 142 14.13 0.59 -13.65
N GLU A 143 15.25 0.90 -14.32
CA GLU A 143 15.43 0.60 -15.75
C GLU A 143 15.30 -0.90 -16.04
N LYS A 144 16.01 -1.75 -15.28
CA LYS A 144 15.97 -3.21 -15.44
C LYS A 144 14.58 -3.80 -15.22
N ILE A 145 13.82 -3.27 -14.28
CA ILE A 145 12.45 -3.70 -14.04
C ILE A 145 11.53 -3.22 -15.16
N ASN A 146 11.69 -1.99 -15.63
CA ASN A 146 10.91 -1.42 -16.74
C ASN A 146 11.14 -2.15 -18.07
N GLU A 147 12.32 -2.75 -18.30
CA GLU A 147 12.58 -3.62 -19.46
C GLU A 147 11.60 -4.81 -19.53
N LEU A 148 11.11 -5.31 -18.39
CA LEU A 148 10.18 -6.44 -18.29
C LEU A 148 8.71 -6.02 -18.22
N ALA A 149 8.44 -4.75 -17.93
CA ALA A 149 7.09 -4.23 -17.84
C ALA A 149 6.49 -4.01 -19.25
N PRO A 150 5.16 -4.16 -19.42
CA PRO A 150 4.51 -3.76 -20.67
C PRO A 150 4.65 -2.25 -20.88
N LYS A 151 4.64 -1.79 -22.15
CA LYS A 151 4.88 -0.39 -22.54
C LYS A 151 3.98 0.65 -21.83
N ASN A 152 2.81 0.26 -21.34
CA ASN A 152 1.87 1.13 -20.64
C ASN A 152 2.03 1.09 -19.11
N LYS A 153 3.03 0.38 -18.59
CA LYS A 153 3.39 0.33 -17.17
C LYS A 153 4.86 0.66 -16.99
N GLN A 154 5.15 1.22 -15.84
CA GLN A 154 6.51 1.51 -15.38
C GLN A 154 6.49 1.43 -13.85
N VAL A 155 7.67 1.31 -13.23
CA VAL A 155 7.81 1.35 -11.77
C VAL A 155 7.08 2.57 -11.20
N GLN A 156 6.20 2.33 -10.23
CA GLN A 156 5.48 3.37 -9.48
C GLN A 156 5.94 3.50 -8.04
N LEU A 157 6.57 2.45 -7.50
CA LEU A 157 6.85 2.31 -6.08
C LEU A 157 8.20 1.64 -5.84
N TYR A 158 9.05 2.28 -5.03
CA TYR A 158 10.29 1.76 -4.50
C TYR A 158 10.05 1.20 -3.08
N GLN A 159 10.37 -0.06 -2.87
CA GLN A 159 10.14 -0.79 -1.64
C GLN A 159 11.49 -1.00 -0.95
N TRP A 160 11.74 -0.33 0.17
CA TRP A 160 13.02 -0.45 0.89
C TRP A 160 13.26 -1.89 1.34
N SER A 161 14.48 -2.39 1.13
CA SER A 161 14.93 -3.69 1.63
C SER A 161 15.57 -3.57 3.01
N GLY A 162 15.78 -4.72 3.66
CA GLY A 162 16.57 -4.79 4.89
C GLY A 162 15.90 -4.13 6.09
N ASP A 163 16.70 -3.43 6.88
CA ASP A 163 16.27 -2.61 8.02
C ASP A 163 15.28 -1.49 7.65
N CYS A 164 15.14 -1.18 6.35
CA CYS A 164 14.33 -0.09 5.83
C CYS A 164 14.70 1.26 6.48
N GLU A 165 15.98 1.51 6.74
CA GLU A 165 16.47 2.76 7.31
C GLU A 165 17.31 3.58 6.31
N PRO A 166 16.75 4.02 5.16
CA PRO A 166 17.49 4.79 4.18
C PRO A 166 18.07 6.08 4.75
N PHE A 167 19.29 6.42 4.32
CA PHE A 167 19.90 7.71 4.57
C PHE A 167 19.38 8.79 3.60
N LEU A 168 19.67 10.06 3.89
CA LEU A 168 19.10 11.20 3.15
C LEU A 168 19.35 11.10 1.64
N ALA A 169 20.59 10.86 1.20
CA ALA A 169 20.90 10.78 -0.23
C ALA A 169 20.18 9.63 -0.94
N ALA A 170 19.90 8.50 -0.26
CA ALA A 170 19.09 7.44 -0.85
C ALA A 170 17.63 7.86 -1.06
N LEU A 171 17.05 8.60 -0.10
CA LEU A 171 15.70 9.17 -0.27
C LEU A 171 15.66 10.24 -1.38
N GLU A 172 16.69 11.08 -1.48
CA GLU A 172 16.83 12.10 -2.54
C GLU A 172 16.92 11.43 -3.92
N GLU A 173 17.69 10.36 -4.07
CA GLU A 173 17.82 9.61 -5.34
C GLU A 173 16.46 9.02 -5.77
N VAL A 174 15.67 8.49 -4.82
CA VAL A 174 14.33 7.97 -5.13
C VAL A 174 13.33 9.08 -5.49
N GLU A 175 13.44 10.26 -4.85
CA GLU A 175 12.67 11.44 -5.22
C GLU A 175 13.03 11.95 -6.63
N GLU A 176 14.31 11.99 -6.98
CA GLU A 176 14.81 12.33 -8.32
C GLU A 176 14.36 11.33 -9.38
N ALA A 177 14.30 10.04 -9.05
CA ALA A 177 13.75 9.00 -9.91
C ALA A 177 12.23 9.14 -10.16
N GLY A 178 11.53 9.99 -9.41
CA GLY A 178 10.12 10.30 -9.64
C GLY A 178 9.15 9.17 -9.23
N VAL A 179 9.58 8.25 -8.38
CA VAL A 179 8.76 7.14 -7.87
C VAL A 179 8.35 7.36 -6.41
N MET A 180 7.25 6.74 -5.98
CA MET A 180 6.89 6.72 -4.56
C MET A 180 7.82 5.76 -3.81
N GLU A 181 7.97 5.91 -2.49
CA GLU A 181 8.73 4.96 -1.66
C GLU A 181 7.91 4.47 -0.47
N ILE A 182 8.15 3.23 -0.03
CA ILE A 182 7.48 2.60 1.10
C ILE A 182 8.37 1.54 1.76
N ASN A 183 8.03 1.20 3.00
CA ASN A 183 8.51 0.10 3.86
C ASN A 183 9.16 0.65 5.14
N GLY A 184 9.41 -0.27 6.08
CA GLY A 184 9.66 0.06 7.47
C GLY A 184 8.35 0.33 8.21
N GLY A 185 8.47 0.52 9.52
CA GLY A 185 7.32 0.63 10.40
C GLY A 185 6.62 -0.72 10.57
N ASP A 186 7.04 -1.50 11.55
CA ASP A 186 6.49 -2.84 11.80
C ASP A 186 5.29 -2.81 12.73
N THR A 187 4.19 -2.23 12.24
CA THR A 187 2.96 -2.19 13.04
C THR A 187 2.48 -3.60 13.35
N ARG A 188 2.42 -3.91 14.64
CA ARG A 188 1.86 -5.14 15.22
C ARG A 188 1.00 -4.74 16.40
N PHE A 189 -0.28 -5.12 16.40
CA PHE A 189 -1.16 -4.88 17.55
C PHE A 189 -2.01 -6.12 17.79
N ASP A 190 -1.35 -7.22 18.15
CA ASP A 190 -1.94 -8.53 18.38
C ASP A 190 -1.67 -9.00 19.81
N SER A 191 -1.98 -10.27 20.12
CA SER A 191 -1.79 -10.83 21.47
C SER A 191 -0.33 -10.82 21.94
N LYS A 192 0.65 -10.90 21.03
CA LYS A 192 2.08 -10.84 21.35
C LYS A 192 2.54 -9.40 21.57
N TYR A 193 2.02 -8.48 20.76
CA TYR A 193 2.33 -7.05 20.79
C TYR A 193 1.09 -6.25 21.21
N ASN A 194 0.55 -6.55 22.38
CA ASN A 194 -0.76 -6.05 22.82
C ASN A 194 -0.68 -4.63 23.41
N SER A 195 -0.18 -3.67 22.64
CA SER A 195 -0.12 -2.27 23.04
C SER A 195 -0.09 -1.36 21.82
N TYR A 196 -0.74 -0.21 21.97
CA TYR A 196 -0.71 0.88 20.99
C TYR A 196 0.71 1.38 20.69
N SER A 197 1.65 1.20 21.62
CA SER A 197 3.07 1.54 21.42
C SER A 197 3.74 0.79 20.26
N TRP A 198 3.13 -0.30 19.79
CA TRP A 198 3.60 -1.08 18.65
C TRP A 198 2.93 -0.68 17.32
N VAL A 199 2.09 0.35 17.33
CA VAL A 199 1.54 0.96 16.11
C VAL A 199 2.49 2.04 15.62
N ALA A 200 3.14 1.79 14.49
CA ALA A 200 4.12 2.72 13.91
C ALA A 200 3.46 4.02 13.40
N PRO A 201 4.16 5.16 13.35
CA PRO A 201 3.65 6.36 12.68
C PRO A 201 3.46 6.13 11.17
N LEU A 202 2.91 7.12 10.45
CA LEU A 202 2.80 7.05 8.98
C LEU A 202 4.14 7.24 8.27
N THR A 203 5.08 7.95 8.89
CA THR A 203 6.38 8.29 8.29
C THR A 203 7.50 8.33 9.32
N ARG A 204 8.74 8.15 8.87
CA ARG A 204 9.96 8.56 9.58
C ARG A 204 10.52 9.84 8.97
N GLN A 205 10.81 10.84 9.80
CA GLN A 205 11.46 12.07 9.34
C GLN A 205 12.96 11.82 9.14
N VAL A 206 13.48 12.15 7.95
CA VAL A 206 14.91 12.09 7.61
C VAL A 206 15.34 13.46 7.10
N LYS A 207 15.84 14.29 8.02
CA LYS A 207 16.19 15.69 7.75
C LYS A 207 15.01 16.44 7.12
N SER A 208 15.08 16.86 5.86
CA SER A 208 14.02 17.56 5.13
C SER A 208 12.96 16.62 4.56
N LEU A 209 13.27 15.34 4.37
CA LEU A 209 12.40 14.36 3.71
C LEU A 209 11.65 13.48 4.73
N ARG A 210 10.61 12.81 4.25
CA ARG A 210 9.84 11.82 5.00
C ARG A 210 9.84 10.52 4.24
N GLN A 211 10.30 9.46 4.90
CA GLN A 211 10.12 8.09 4.44
C GLN A 211 8.71 7.64 4.82
N VAL A 212 7.95 7.07 3.88
CA VAL A 212 6.62 6.52 4.14
C VAL A 212 6.73 5.08 4.66
N TYR A 213 6.09 4.82 5.79
CA TYR A 213 6.02 3.47 6.35
C TYR A 213 4.86 2.67 5.77
N SER A 214 5.07 1.36 5.65
CA SER A 214 3.98 0.42 5.45
C SER A 214 2.96 0.53 6.58
N SER A 215 1.67 0.36 6.28
CA SER A 215 0.65 0.53 7.32
C SER A 215 0.60 -0.62 8.34
N ASN A 216 1.05 -1.81 7.93
CA ASN A 216 1.17 -3.03 8.73
C ASN A 216 2.50 -3.72 8.41
N SER A 217 3.00 -4.47 9.39
CA SER A 217 4.23 -5.25 9.25
C SER A 217 4.08 -6.36 8.19
N ASN A 218 5.20 -6.74 7.57
CA ASN A 218 5.25 -7.87 6.66
C ASN A 218 5.21 -9.21 7.41
N GLU A 219 5.06 -10.30 6.69
CA GLU A 219 4.97 -11.65 7.21
C GLU A 219 6.25 -12.15 7.91
N ASN A 220 7.41 -11.58 7.60
CA ASN A 220 8.69 -12.03 8.15
C ASN A 220 8.74 -11.82 9.68
N THR A 221 8.11 -10.75 10.20
CA THR A 221 8.09 -10.43 11.64
C THR A 221 7.16 -11.36 12.42
N TYR A 222 6.27 -12.06 11.73
CA TYR A 222 5.42 -13.10 12.32
C TYR A 222 6.14 -14.45 12.38
N THR A 223 7.14 -14.67 11.54
CA THR A 223 7.74 -15.98 11.26
C THR A 223 9.21 -16.07 11.66
N ASN A 224 9.66 -15.20 12.58
CA ASN A 224 11.05 -15.12 13.03
C ASN A 224 12.03 -14.97 11.86
N PHE A 225 11.74 -14.02 10.95
CA PHE A 225 12.41 -13.84 9.67
C PHE A 225 12.41 -15.13 8.81
N TRP A 226 11.24 -15.75 8.71
CA TRP A 226 11.02 -16.99 7.95
C TRP A 226 11.83 -18.21 8.45
N ARG A 227 12.24 -18.23 9.73
CA ARG A 227 12.94 -19.38 10.34
C ARG A 227 11.99 -20.37 11.01
N SER A 228 10.85 -19.90 11.51
CA SER A 228 9.89 -20.72 12.25
C SER A 228 8.47 -20.18 12.11
N ASP A 229 7.50 -20.86 12.74
CA ASP A 229 6.14 -20.35 12.90
C ASP A 229 5.47 -19.87 11.61
N PHE A 230 5.69 -20.58 10.50
CA PHE A 230 5.20 -20.20 9.17
C PHE A 230 3.69 -19.93 9.10
N TYR A 231 2.91 -20.39 10.07
CA TYR A 231 1.46 -20.15 10.19
C TYR A 231 1.11 -18.79 10.83
N ALA A 232 2.03 -18.17 11.59
CA ALA A 232 1.76 -17.05 12.48
C ALA A 232 1.35 -15.77 11.77
N PHE A 233 1.53 -15.67 10.45
CA PHE A 233 0.99 -14.53 9.69
C PHE A 233 -0.55 -14.47 9.74
N ASN A 234 -1.22 -15.57 10.13
CA ASN A 234 -2.67 -15.58 10.41
C ASN A 234 -3.09 -14.74 11.62
N GLN A 235 -2.15 -14.10 12.34
CA GLN A 235 -2.43 -13.16 13.42
C GLN A 235 -2.70 -11.73 12.91
N LEU A 236 -2.41 -11.43 11.64
CA LEU A 236 -2.69 -10.13 11.02
C LEU A 236 -4.13 -9.61 11.30
N PRO A 237 -5.20 -10.42 11.17
CA PRO A 237 -6.56 -9.95 11.42
C PRO A 237 -6.78 -9.36 12.82
N GLN A 238 -6.03 -9.79 13.83
CA GLN A 238 -6.13 -9.19 15.16
C GLN A 238 -5.57 -7.77 15.19
N THR A 239 -4.44 -7.53 14.50
CA THR A 239 -3.88 -6.18 14.32
C THR A 239 -4.86 -5.29 13.55
N LEU A 240 -5.47 -5.81 12.49
CA LEU A 240 -6.47 -5.07 11.71
C LEU A 240 -7.68 -4.67 12.58
N LYS A 241 -8.20 -5.59 13.40
CA LYS A 241 -9.31 -5.28 14.33
C LYS A 241 -8.94 -4.22 15.37
N ASN A 242 -7.76 -4.38 15.98
CA ASN A 242 -7.31 -3.49 17.05
C ASN A 242 -6.91 -2.08 16.56
N THR A 243 -6.62 -1.94 15.26
CA THR A 243 -6.34 -0.65 14.62
C THR A 243 -7.54 -0.04 13.90
N GLU A 244 -8.65 -0.77 13.82
CA GLU A 244 -9.94 -0.32 13.28
C GLU A 244 -10.90 0.14 14.40
N PHE A 245 -10.91 -0.54 15.54
CA PHE A 245 -11.82 -0.27 16.67
C PHE A 245 -11.07 -0.23 18.01
N PRO A 246 -11.39 0.69 18.95
CA PRO A 246 -12.51 1.66 18.91
C PRO A 246 -12.24 2.91 18.08
N ILE A 247 -10.99 3.14 17.70
CA ILE A 247 -10.58 4.27 16.87
C ILE A 247 -9.89 3.69 15.64
N ARG A 248 -10.31 4.13 14.45
CA ARG A 248 -9.65 3.77 13.19
C ARG A 248 -8.36 4.56 13.04
N ILE A 249 -7.23 3.85 12.92
CA ILE A 249 -5.88 4.44 13.02
C ILE A 249 -5.02 4.08 11.82
N LYS A 250 -5.17 2.86 11.29
CA LYS A 250 -4.36 2.36 10.18
C LYS A 250 -5.24 1.74 9.09
N PRO A 251 -4.91 1.94 7.80
CA PRO A 251 -5.51 1.17 6.72
C PRO A 251 -4.97 -0.27 6.72
N ILE A 252 -5.71 -1.16 6.06
CA ILE A 252 -5.31 -2.55 5.85
C ILE A 252 -4.14 -2.60 4.84
N ASN A 253 -3.10 -3.36 5.17
CA ASN A 253 -2.02 -3.72 4.25
C ASN A 253 -1.70 -5.21 4.42
N LEU A 254 -1.60 -5.93 3.30
CA LEU A 254 -1.19 -7.33 3.26
C LEU A 254 0.20 -7.40 2.61
N TYR A 255 1.23 -7.28 3.43
CA TYR A 255 2.61 -7.25 2.99
C TYR A 255 3.25 -8.64 3.18
N TYR A 256 3.68 -9.25 2.07
CA TYR A 256 4.32 -10.56 2.05
C TYR A 256 5.40 -10.67 0.95
N HIS A 257 6.33 -11.59 1.11
CA HIS A 257 7.31 -11.97 0.09
C HIS A 257 6.86 -13.25 -0.64
N MET A 258 7.38 -13.46 -1.86
CA MET A 258 7.00 -14.59 -2.72
C MET A 258 7.31 -15.96 -2.10
N TYR A 259 8.34 -16.06 -1.24
CA TYR A 259 8.69 -17.29 -0.52
C TYR A 259 7.55 -17.75 0.41
N SER A 260 6.57 -16.90 0.72
CA SER A 260 5.37 -17.29 1.48
C SER A 260 4.65 -18.50 0.87
N GLY A 261 4.80 -18.71 -0.43
CA GLY A 261 4.25 -19.85 -1.16
C GLY A 261 4.99 -21.18 -0.99
N GLU A 262 6.21 -21.18 -0.45
CA GLU A 262 7.09 -22.36 -0.38
C GLU A 262 6.71 -23.32 0.74
N LYS A 263 6.18 -22.79 1.83
CA LYS A 263 5.70 -23.58 2.97
C LYS A 263 4.18 -23.60 2.96
N VAL A 264 3.59 -24.80 3.08
CA VAL A 264 2.12 -24.97 3.07
C VAL A 264 1.45 -24.12 4.14
N ALA A 265 2.01 -24.06 5.35
CA ALA A 265 1.49 -23.26 6.45
C ALA A 265 1.48 -21.74 6.13
N GLY A 266 2.57 -21.23 5.53
CA GLY A 266 2.66 -19.82 5.14
C GLY A 266 1.68 -19.45 4.03
N LEU A 267 1.57 -20.31 3.01
CA LEU A 267 0.60 -20.12 1.93
C LEU A 267 -0.84 -20.12 2.46
N GLN A 268 -1.18 -21.01 3.40
CA GLN A 268 -2.51 -21.05 4.00
C GLN A 268 -2.77 -19.82 4.87
N ALA A 269 -1.80 -19.34 5.64
CA ALA A 269 -1.93 -18.10 6.42
C ALA A 269 -2.19 -16.90 5.50
N LEU A 270 -1.47 -16.79 4.38
CA LEU A 270 -1.69 -15.74 3.38
C LEU A 270 -3.09 -15.80 2.77
N ILE A 271 -3.55 -16.99 2.38
CA ILE A 271 -4.91 -17.17 1.83
C ILE A 271 -5.97 -16.79 2.87
N GLN A 272 -5.82 -17.21 4.13
CA GLN A 272 -6.76 -16.86 5.21
C GLN A 272 -6.84 -15.35 5.44
N ASN A 273 -5.70 -14.65 5.36
CA ASN A 273 -5.67 -13.20 5.46
C ASN A 273 -6.42 -12.54 4.30
N ILE A 274 -6.25 -13.02 3.07
CA ILE A 274 -6.99 -12.51 1.90
C ILE A 274 -8.49 -12.71 2.07
N GLU A 275 -8.92 -13.91 2.46
CA GLU A 275 -10.34 -14.21 2.68
C GLU A 275 -10.92 -13.32 3.80
N TYR A 276 -10.17 -13.08 4.88
CA TYR A 276 -10.58 -12.12 5.92
C TYR A 276 -10.72 -10.70 5.37
N ILE A 277 -9.72 -10.20 4.64
CA ILE A 277 -9.73 -8.84 4.08
C ILE A 277 -10.92 -8.64 3.14
N LYS A 278 -11.28 -9.64 2.33
CA LYS A 278 -12.42 -9.59 1.42
C LYS A 278 -13.79 -9.50 2.11
N THR A 279 -13.87 -9.79 3.42
CA THR A 279 -15.10 -9.58 4.20
C THR A 279 -15.21 -8.17 4.78
N GLN A 280 -14.17 -7.35 4.65
CA GLN A 280 -14.13 -6.00 5.19
C GLN A 280 -14.69 -4.99 4.18
N LYS A 281 -15.22 -3.88 4.68
CA LYS A 281 -15.63 -2.74 3.85
C LYS A 281 -14.42 -1.88 3.51
N ILE A 282 -13.88 -2.04 2.30
CA ILE A 282 -12.65 -1.39 1.87
C ILE A 282 -12.79 -0.80 0.46
N ILE A 283 -11.97 0.21 0.19
CA ILE A 283 -11.61 0.61 -1.17
C ILE A 283 -10.21 0.05 -1.44
N PRO A 284 -10.07 -1.01 -2.27
CA PRO A 284 -8.77 -1.53 -2.63
C PRO A 284 -7.99 -0.50 -3.45
N ILE A 285 -6.77 -0.17 -3.02
CA ILE A 285 -5.90 0.80 -3.69
C ILE A 285 -4.48 0.23 -3.85
N GLU A 286 -3.78 0.70 -4.87
CA GLU A 286 -2.37 0.40 -5.09
C GLU A 286 -1.50 0.97 -3.96
N ALA A 287 -0.36 0.35 -3.66
CA ALA A 287 0.50 0.80 -2.57
C ALA A 287 1.12 2.19 -2.87
N SER A 288 1.39 2.53 -4.13
CA SER A 288 1.81 3.89 -4.50
C SER A 288 0.74 4.95 -4.19
N ARG A 289 -0.53 4.57 -4.30
CA ARG A 289 -1.66 5.46 -3.98
C ARG A 289 -1.77 5.72 -2.48
N TYR A 290 -1.53 4.71 -1.64
CA TYR A 290 -1.37 4.91 -0.21
C TYR A 290 -0.25 5.91 0.11
N CYS A 291 0.90 5.80 -0.56
CA CYS A 291 2.01 6.75 -0.37
C CYS A 291 1.62 8.19 -0.74
N LYS A 292 0.86 8.38 -1.82
CA LYS A 292 0.30 9.68 -2.21
C LYS A 292 -0.68 10.24 -1.19
N ILE A 293 -1.50 9.38 -0.56
CA ILE A 293 -2.39 9.76 0.55
C ILE A 293 -1.55 10.25 1.75
N VAL A 294 -0.53 9.49 2.15
CA VAL A 294 0.34 9.87 3.28
C VAL A 294 1.07 11.18 3.02
N ARG A 295 1.63 11.38 1.81
CA ARG A 295 2.25 12.67 1.44
C ARG A 295 1.24 13.81 1.52
N GLY A 296 0.04 13.60 0.98
CA GLY A 296 -1.08 14.54 1.07
C GLY A 296 -1.47 14.92 2.51
N PHE A 297 -1.45 13.95 3.43
CA PHE A 297 -1.73 14.19 4.84
C PHE A 297 -0.75 15.19 5.49
N PHE A 298 0.52 15.18 5.08
CA PHE A 298 1.53 16.11 5.61
C PHE A 298 1.65 17.43 4.83
N SER A 299 1.21 17.48 3.57
CA SER A 299 1.22 18.72 2.78
C SER A 299 -0.03 19.58 2.99
N GLN A 300 -1.18 18.94 3.27
CA GLN A 300 -2.46 19.63 3.35
C GLN A 300 -2.46 20.78 4.35
N LYS A 301 -3.22 21.83 4.02
CA LYS A 301 -3.48 22.96 4.90
C LYS A 301 -4.97 22.97 5.23
N ILE A 302 -5.26 23.09 6.52
CA ILE A 302 -6.63 23.16 7.04
C ILE A 302 -6.77 24.51 7.74
N GLU A 303 -7.64 25.35 7.20
CA GLU A 303 -8.05 26.61 7.81
C GLU A 303 -9.44 26.43 8.41
N GLN A 304 -9.59 26.69 9.71
CA GLN A 304 -10.91 26.77 10.34
C GLN A 304 -11.42 28.20 10.23
N VAL A 305 -12.41 28.42 9.37
CA VAL A 305 -12.99 29.74 9.09
C VAL A 305 -13.91 30.18 10.23
N ASN A 306 -14.69 29.25 10.78
CA ASN A 306 -15.50 29.43 11.98
C ASN A 306 -15.74 28.08 12.68
N GLU A 307 -16.61 28.04 13.70
CA GLU A 307 -16.89 26.83 14.49
C GLU A 307 -17.31 25.61 13.65
N ASN A 308 -17.96 25.83 12.51
CA ASN A 308 -18.53 24.78 11.68
C ASN A 308 -18.05 24.81 10.22
N GLU A 309 -17.02 25.59 9.90
CA GLU A 309 -16.54 25.77 8.53
C GLU A 309 -15.02 25.58 8.44
N TRP A 310 -14.59 24.76 7.48
CA TRP A 310 -13.19 24.50 7.19
C TRP A 310 -12.89 24.61 5.70
N ILE A 311 -11.72 25.16 5.38
CA ILE A 311 -11.15 25.16 4.04
C ILE A 311 -9.94 24.22 4.05
N ILE A 312 -9.92 23.28 3.11
CA ILE A 312 -8.83 22.32 2.93
C ILE A 312 -8.19 22.53 1.56
N THR A 313 -6.89 22.81 1.56
CA THR A 313 -6.07 23.02 0.35
C THR A 313 -4.81 22.14 0.39
N ASP A 314 -4.12 22.02 -0.75
CA ASP A 314 -2.84 21.30 -0.87
C ASP A 314 -2.88 19.83 -0.39
N ARG A 315 -4.04 19.18 -0.53
CA ARG A 315 -4.31 17.87 0.10
C ARG A 315 -3.73 16.65 -0.61
N GLY A 316 -3.09 16.85 -1.76
CA GLY A 316 -2.49 15.76 -2.54
C GLY A 316 -3.44 14.56 -2.72
N GLY A 317 -3.02 13.37 -2.29
CA GLY A 317 -3.84 12.16 -2.35
C GLY A 317 -4.88 12.02 -1.23
N SER A 318 -4.91 12.90 -0.23
CA SER A 318 -5.80 12.82 0.94
C SER A 318 -7.20 13.33 0.60
N GLN A 319 -8.18 12.43 0.44
CA GLN A 319 -9.53 12.75 -0.03
C GLN A 319 -10.64 12.42 0.99
N THR A 320 -10.27 12.35 2.27
CA THR A 320 -11.24 12.14 3.36
C THR A 320 -10.90 13.02 4.54
N ALA A 321 -11.87 13.81 5.00
CA ALA A 321 -11.79 14.52 6.27
C ALA A 321 -12.52 13.71 7.35
N ARG A 322 -11.99 13.72 8.57
CA ARG A 322 -12.58 13.04 9.73
C ARG A 322 -12.81 14.05 10.85
N PHE A 323 -14.01 14.05 11.38
CA PHE A 323 -14.42 14.85 12.53
C PHE A 323 -14.78 13.91 13.68
N ASP A 324 -13.99 13.95 14.75
CA ASP A 324 -14.21 13.11 15.93
C ASP A 324 -15.38 13.62 16.76
N TYR A 325 -16.05 12.71 17.47
CA TYR A 325 -17.17 13.02 18.38
C TYR A 325 -18.29 13.85 17.72
N SER A 326 -18.53 13.62 16.43
CA SER A 326 -19.37 14.47 15.58
C SER A 326 -20.61 13.74 15.05
N THR A 327 -21.16 12.78 15.81
CA THR A 327 -22.39 12.06 15.42
C THR A 327 -23.63 12.93 15.34
N GLU A 328 -23.63 14.05 16.07
CA GLU A 328 -24.72 15.04 16.09
C GLU A 328 -24.55 16.11 15.01
N MET A 329 -23.51 16.01 14.17
CA MET A 329 -23.23 16.95 13.07
C MET A 329 -23.34 16.22 11.73
N GLU A 330 -23.75 16.94 10.70
CA GLU A 330 -23.73 16.48 9.31
C GLU A 330 -23.19 17.57 8.39
N VAL A 331 -22.81 17.19 7.17
CA VAL A 331 -22.41 18.11 6.12
C VAL A 331 -23.61 18.92 5.66
N ASP A 332 -23.46 20.24 5.61
CA ASP A 332 -24.34 21.10 4.83
C ASP A 332 -23.87 21.13 3.38
N PHE A 333 -24.39 20.21 2.56
CA PHE A 333 -24.06 20.10 1.14
C PHE A 333 -24.38 21.38 0.35
N SER A 334 -25.32 22.21 0.81
CA SER A 334 -25.70 23.45 0.12
C SER A 334 -24.71 24.60 0.33
N GLN A 335 -23.91 24.52 1.40
CA GLN A 335 -22.88 25.49 1.77
C GLN A 335 -21.46 24.94 1.63
N SER A 336 -21.31 23.65 1.32
CA SER A 336 -20.03 23.00 1.09
C SER A 336 -19.67 22.98 -0.40
N ASN A 337 -18.38 22.99 -0.71
CA ASN A 337 -17.85 22.88 -2.06
C ASN A 337 -16.81 21.77 -2.13
N GLY A 338 -16.91 20.88 -3.12
CA GLY A 338 -15.98 19.75 -3.29
C GLY A 338 -16.19 18.60 -2.31
N VAL A 339 -17.39 18.49 -1.71
CA VAL A 339 -17.79 17.35 -0.87
C VAL A 339 -18.68 16.40 -1.68
N ILE A 340 -18.32 15.11 -1.69
CA ILE A 340 -19.06 14.05 -2.40
C ILE A 340 -20.07 13.38 -1.47
N GLY A 341 -19.71 13.20 -0.21
CA GLY A 341 -20.43 12.28 0.66
C GLY A 341 -20.04 12.34 2.12
N GLN A 342 -20.81 11.63 2.94
CA GLN A 342 -20.57 11.50 4.36
C GLN A 342 -20.96 10.11 4.89
N ASN A 343 -20.28 9.68 5.94
CA ASN A 343 -20.58 8.44 6.66
C ASN A 343 -20.18 8.56 8.14
N TYR A 344 -20.81 7.77 9.01
CA TYR A 344 -20.50 7.73 10.43
C TYR A 344 -19.90 6.38 10.82
N VAL A 345 -18.73 6.41 11.45
CA VAL A 345 -18.05 5.21 11.95
C VAL A 345 -17.43 5.50 13.31
N GLY A 346 -17.72 4.66 14.31
CA GLY A 346 -17.08 4.74 15.62
C GLY A 346 -17.23 6.08 16.33
N GLY A 347 -18.39 6.74 16.18
CA GLY A 347 -18.64 8.06 16.77
C GLY A 347 -18.02 9.25 16.01
N SER A 348 -17.42 9.00 14.85
CA SER A 348 -16.79 10.03 14.01
C SER A 348 -17.55 10.21 12.69
N LEU A 349 -17.60 11.44 12.20
CA LEU A 349 -18.10 11.79 10.87
C LEU A 349 -16.93 11.76 9.87
N TYR A 350 -17.07 10.99 8.80
CA TYR A 350 -16.16 10.92 7.68
C TYR A 350 -16.79 11.64 6.50
N VAL A 351 -16.05 12.55 5.88
CA VAL A 351 -16.49 13.36 4.74
C VAL A 351 -15.60 13.03 3.55
N ALA A 352 -16.21 12.53 2.47
CA ALA A 352 -15.53 12.21 1.22
C ALA A 352 -15.38 13.47 0.36
N LEU A 353 -14.16 13.75 -0.10
CA LEU A 353 -13.82 14.97 -0.85
C LEU A 353 -13.57 14.63 -2.33
N ASP A 354 -13.91 15.56 -3.21
CA ASP A 354 -13.69 15.40 -4.64
C ASP A 354 -12.26 15.72 -5.02
N ALA A 355 -11.53 14.71 -5.51
CA ALA A 355 -10.15 14.87 -5.99
C ALA A 355 -10.02 15.88 -7.14
N ALA A 356 -11.10 16.17 -7.89
CA ALA A 356 -11.09 17.14 -8.98
C ALA A 356 -11.12 18.61 -8.50
N ILE A 357 -11.46 18.87 -7.24
CA ILE A 357 -11.64 20.24 -6.70
C ILE A 357 -10.48 20.59 -5.76
N SER A 358 -9.55 21.46 -6.12
CA SER A 358 -8.35 21.73 -5.30
C SER A 358 -8.63 22.37 -3.93
N ASP A 359 -9.63 23.23 -3.87
CA ASP A 359 -9.94 24.05 -2.70
C ASP A 359 -11.34 23.66 -2.21
N VAL A 360 -11.37 22.85 -1.15
CA VAL A 360 -12.59 22.26 -0.63
C VAL A 360 -13.05 23.06 0.59
N THR A 361 -14.33 23.42 0.61
CA THR A 361 -14.98 24.01 1.78
C THR A 361 -15.95 22.99 2.37
N ILE A 362 -15.78 22.69 3.66
CA ILE A 362 -16.66 21.82 4.42
C ILE A 362 -17.42 22.68 5.42
N GLN A 363 -18.74 22.78 5.23
CA GLN A 363 -19.65 23.37 6.21
C GLN A 363 -20.39 22.24 6.92
N LEU A 364 -20.40 22.26 8.24
CA LEU A 364 -21.21 21.36 9.07
C LEU A 364 -22.43 22.09 9.63
N LYS A 365 -23.46 21.31 9.94
CA LYS A 365 -24.68 21.74 10.63
C LYS A 365 -25.16 20.66 11.61
N PRO A 366 -26.00 21.00 12.61
CA PRO A 366 -26.60 19.99 13.48
C PRO A 366 -27.39 18.97 12.66
N ASN A 367 -27.18 17.68 12.94
CA ASN A 367 -27.91 16.58 12.34
C ASN A 367 -29.31 16.51 12.96
N GLN A 368 -30.30 17.08 12.27
CA GLN A 368 -31.68 17.14 12.74
C GLN A 368 -32.46 15.83 12.49
N ASN A 369 -31.84 14.86 11.81
CA ASN A 369 -32.49 13.65 11.29
C ASN A 369 -32.08 12.37 12.02
N LEU A 370 -31.59 12.45 13.27
CA LEU A 370 -31.22 11.28 14.08
C LEU A 370 -32.35 10.23 14.16
N ASP A 371 -33.62 10.67 14.11
CA ASP A 371 -34.81 9.81 14.18
C ASP A 371 -35.52 9.59 12.83
N ASN A 372 -35.09 10.25 11.75
CA ASN A 372 -35.82 10.24 10.47
C ASN A 372 -34.87 10.31 9.27
N GLU A 373 -34.20 9.18 9.00
CA GLU A 373 -33.24 8.99 7.92
C GLU A 373 -33.85 9.08 6.50
N HIS A 374 -35.01 9.68 6.26
CA HIS A 374 -35.77 9.44 5.02
C HIS A 374 -35.82 10.59 4.02
N LEU A 375 -35.39 11.80 4.38
CA LEU A 375 -35.51 12.98 3.52
C LEU A 375 -34.21 13.80 3.51
N THR A 376 -33.33 13.49 2.55
CA THR A 376 -32.28 14.43 2.14
C THR A 376 -32.81 15.28 0.98
N SER A 377 -32.40 16.54 0.88
CA SER A 377 -32.68 17.37 -0.31
C SER A 377 -31.63 17.21 -1.41
N THR A 378 -30.52 16.51 -1.11
CA THR A 378 -29.33 16.44 -1.97
C THR A 378 -28.87 14.99 -2.13
N PHE A 379 -28.40 14.65 -3.33
CA PHE A 379 -27.69 13.39 -3.53
C PHE A 379 -26.35 13.42 -2.78
N TYR A 380 -25.97 12.33 -2.12
CA TYR A 380 -24.62 12.21 -1.59
C TYR A 380 -24.18 10.76 -1.43
N LEU A 381 -22.87 10.54 -1.47
CA LEU A 381 -22.27 9.22 -1.29
C LEU A 381 -22.24 8.84 0.19
N VAL A 382 -22.60 7.60 0.52
CA VAL A 382 -22.47 7.02 1.88
C VAL A 382 -21.31 6.05 1.96
N ASP A 383 -21.20 5.16 0.97
CA ASP A 383 -20.24 4.08 0.99
C ASP A 383 -19.86 3.71 -0.45
N SER A 384 -18.61 3.31 -0.67
CA SER A 384 -18.17 2.77 -1.96
C SER A 384 -16.94 1.91 -1.78
N CYS A 385 -16.82 0.86 -2.60
CA CYS A 385 -15.58 0.11 -2.77
C CYS A 385 -14.70 0.66 -3.92
N TRP A 386 -15.18 1.62 -4.69
CA TRP A 386 -14.44 2.29 -5.76
C TRP A 386 -14.13 3.73 -5.37
N HIS A 387 -13.05 4.26 -5.92
CA HIS A 387 -12.75 5.67 -5.83
C HIS A 387 -13.66 6.47 -6.76
N ILE A 388 -14.29 7.52 -6.24
CA ILE A 388 -15.23 8.40 -6.95
C ILE A 388 -14.69 9.83 -6.94
N TYR A 389 -14.73 10.51 -8.08
CA TYR A 389 -14.24 11.87 -8.28
C TYR A 389 -14.87 12.52 -9.51
N ASP A 390 -14.62 13.82 -9.70
CA ASP A 390 -15.19 14.61 -10.81
C ASP A 390 -16.72 14.58 -10.81
N VAL A 391 -17.30 14.88 -9.64
CA VAL A 391 -18.74 14.77 -9.39
C VAL A 391 -19.45 16.02 -9.86
N THR A 392 -20.46 15.83 -10.70
CA THR A 392 -21.35 16.88 -11.18
C THR A 392 -22.78 16.59 -10.74
N TRP A 393 -23.37 17.56 -10.02
CA TRP A 393 -24.74 17.48 -9.52
C TRP A 393 -25.74 18.09 -10.51
N GLY A 394 -26.94 17.52 -10.58
CA GLY A 394 -28.11 18.09 -11.26
C GLY A 394 -29.41 17.71 -10.54
N ASP A 395 -30.50 18.41 -10.87
CA ASP A 395 -31.77 18.34 -10.11
C ASP A 395 -32.30 16.92 -9.83
N GLN A 396 -32.10 16.00 -10.77
CA GLN A 396 -32.53 14.60 -10.67
C GLN A 396 -31.45 13.61 -11.15
N LYS A 397 -30.21 14.08 -11.21
CA LYS A 397 -29.10 13.27 -11.70
C LYS A 397 -27.79 13.60 -11.00
N VAL A 398 -26.90 12.63 -10.94
CA VAL A 398 -25.50 12.83 -10.57
C VAL A 398 -24.62 12.12 -11.59
N SER A 399 -23.56 12.78 -12.02
CA SER A 399 -22.54 12.22 -12.92
C SER A 399 -21.19 12.25 -12.23
N PHE A 400 -20.35 11.24 -12.40
CA PHE A 400 -19.04 11.16 -11.78
C PHE A 400 -18.11 10.19 -12.50
N THR A 401 -16.82 10.31 -12.27
CA THR A 401 -15.83 9.30 -12.64
C THR A 401 -15.62 8.32 -11.49
N ALA A 402 -15.57 7.02 -11.80
CA ALA A 402 -15.25 5.98 -10.83
C ALA A 402 -14.14 5.05 -11.31
N GLN A 403 -13.31 4.58 -10.39
CA GLN A 403 -12.24 3.62 -10.65
C GLN A 403 -12.06 2.70 -9.44
N GLY A 404 -11.88 1.40 -9.67
CA GLY A 404 -11.55 0.47 -8.61
C GLY A 404 -11.48 -0.99 -9.07
N TYR A 405 -11.27 -1.86 -8.08
CA TYR A 405 -11.11 -3.29 -8.27
C TYR A 405 -12.35 -4.06 -7.79
N GLY A 406 -12.57 -5.25 -8.33
CA GLY A 406 -13.77 -6.05 -8.03
C GLY A 406 -15.08 -5.44 -8.52
N ASN A 407 -16.20 -5.86 -7.93
CA ASN A 407 -17.52 -5.29 -8.24
C ASN A 407 -17.64 -3.87 -7.68
N GLY A 408 -18.30 -2.97 -8.40
CA GLY A 408 -18.51 -1.57 -8.01
C GLY A 408 -19.73 -1.40 -7.12
N GLU A 409 -19.60 -1.82 -5.87
CA GLU A 409 -20.59 -1.63 -4.82
C GLU A 409 -20.57 -0.18 -4.31
N MET A 410 -21.74 0.46 -4.31
CA MET A 410 -21.91 1.84 -3.84
C MET A 410 -23.23 2.02 -3.14
N LYS A 411 -23.24 2.85 -2.10
CA LYS A 411 -24.46 3.29 -1.42
C LYS A 411 -24.58 4.81 -1.52
N TRP A 412 -25.69 5.25 -2.07
CA TRP A 412 -26.03 6.66 -2.24
C TRP A 412 -27.27 7.01 -1.45
N ARG A 413 -27.36 8.28 -1.06
CA ARG A 413 -28.55 8.91 -0.53
C ARG A 413 -29.16 9.75 -1.63
N VAL A 414 -30.47 9.61 -1.81
CA VAL A 414 -31.19 10.23 -2.93
C VAL A 414 -32.30 11.14 -2.44
N PRO A 415 -32.58 12.26 -3.14
CA PRO A 415 -33.53 13.26 -2.68
C PRO A 415 -35.00 12.85 -2.87
N LYS A 416 -35.27 11.89 -3.75
CA LYS A 416 -36.63 11.44 -4.08
C LYS A 416 -36.67 9.92 -4.13
N GLU A 417 -37.69 9.32 -3.57
CA GLU A 417 -37.96 7.90 -3.81
C GLU A 417 -38.34 7.66 -5.27
N GLY A 418 -37.83 6.58 -5.87
CA GLY A 418 -38.10 6.32 -7.27
C GLY A 418 -37.30 5.19 -7.87
N ILE A 419 -37.36 5.14 -9.20
CA ILE A 419 -36.50 4.27 -10.00
C ILE A 419 -35.42 5.12 -10.65
N TYR A 420 -34.18 4.65 -10.56
CA TYR A 420 -33.00 5.29 -11.08
C TYR A 420 -32.39 4.45 -12.19
N GLU A 421 -32.13 5.09 -13.34
CA GLU A 421 -31.29 4.52 -14.38
C GLU A 421 -29.83 4.80 -14.07
N VAL A 422 -28.99 3.76 -14.19
CA VAL A 422 -27.54 3.87 -14.03
C VAL A 422 -26.88 3.65 -15.38
N TYR A 423 -26.18 4.67 -15.85
CA TYR A 423 -25.42 4.66 -17.08
C TYR A 423 -23.94 4.47 -16.76
N VAL A 424 -23.27 3.60 -17.51
CA VAL A 424 -21.81 3.44 -17.48
C VAL A 424 -21.29 3.72 -18.89
N ASN A 425 -20.46 4.75 -19.02
CA ASN A 425 -19.97 5.28 -20.30
C ASN A 425 -21.10 5.56 -21.30
N GLY A 426 -22.19 6.15 -20.80
CA GLY A 426 -23.36 6.52 -21.62
C GLY A 426 -24.31 5.37 -21.98
N VAL A 427 -24.04 4.15 -21.53
CA VAL A 427 -24.92 2.98 -21.77
C VAL A 427 -25.65 2.60 -20.49
N VAL A 428 -26.97 2.47 -20.54
CA VAL A 428 -27.78 1.99 -19.39
C VAL A 428 -27.33 0.58 -19.00
N ARG A 429 -26.95 0.41 -17.74
CA ARG A 429 -26.52 -0.87 -17.17
C ARG A 429 -27.54 -1.47 -16.21
N SER A 430 -28.24 -0.63 -15.43
CA SER A 430 -29.20 -1.12 -14.45
C SER A 430 -30.33 -0.11 -14.21
N LEU A 431 -31.45 -0.65 -13.71
CA LEU A 431 -32.56 0.09 -13.13
C LEU A 431 -32.62 -0.27 -11.65
N VAL A 432 -32.38 0.70 -10.78
CA VAL A 432 -32.30 0.48 -9.33
C VAL A 432 -33.43 1.26 -8.66
N LYS A 433 -34.21 0.56 -7.83
CA LYS A 433 -35.25 1.18 -7.03
C LYS A 433 -34.66 1.65 -5.71
N SER A 434 -34.85 2.91 -5.34
CA SER A 434 -34.47 3.38 -4.02
C SER A 434 -35.38 2.81 -2.93
N ASN A 435 -34.85 2.72 -1.72
CA ASN A 435 -35.58 2.29 -0.53
C ASN A 435 -35.17 3.14 0.66
N GLN A 436 -36.14 3.84 1.27
CA GLN A 436 -35.92 4.69 2.45
C GLN A 436 -34.85 5.77 2.25
N GLY A 437 -34.76 6.33 1.04
CA GLY A 437 -33.79 7.33 0.60
C GLY A 437 -32.42 6.74 0.24
N ASN A 438 -32.25 5.42 0.32
CA ASN A 438 -31.01 4.74 -0.07
C ASN A 438 -31.12 4.19 -1.49
N LEU A 439 -30.03 4.31 -2.24
CA LEU A 439 -29.84 3.68 -3.54
C LEU A 439 -28.56 2.85 -3.48
N GLU A 440 -28.71 1.53 -3.60
CA GLU A 440 -27.60 0.57 -3.55
C GLU A 440 -27.28 0.09 -4.97
N LEU A 441 -26.04 0.29 -5.39
CA LEU A 441 -25.55 -0.08 -6.71
C LEU A 441 -24.59 -1.26 -6.59
N ASP A 442 -24.69 -2.19 -7.54
CA ASP A 442 -23.73 -3.26 -7.76
C ASP A 442 -23.41 -3.33 -9.26
N LEU A 443 -22.18 -2.92 -9.61
CA LEU A 443 -21.68 -2.93 -10.98
C LEU A 443 -20.73 -4.12 -11.16
N HIS A 444 -21.21 -5.17 -11.83
CA HIS A 444 -20.53 -6.47 -11.98
C HIS A 444 -19.31 -6.51 -12.92
N HIS A 445 -18.51 -5.45 -13.01
CA HIS A 445 -17.26 -5.42 -13.77
C HIS A 445 -16.25 -4.47 -13.13
N PRO A 446 -14.97 -4.88 -12.94
CA PRO A 446 -13.97 -3.97 -12.37
C PRO A 446 -13.69 -2.78 -13.28
N ALA A 447 -13.67 -1.59 -12.69
CA ALA A 447 -13.30 -0.35 -13.34
C ALA A 447 -11.81 -0.03 -13.08
N MET A 448 -10.90 -0.95 -13.41
CA MET A 448 -9.45 -0.72 -13.27
C MET A 448 -8.98 0.44 -14.17
N ILE A 449 -9.66 0.62 -15.30
CA ILE A 449 -9.64 1.85 -16.09
C ILE A 449 -10.84 2.69 -15.65
N PRO A 450 -10.67 4.01 -15.40
CA PRO A 450 -11.76 4.89 -15.01
C PRO A 450 -12.97 4.82 -15.96
N VAL A 451 -14.17 4.85 -15.38
CA VAL A 451 -15.44 4.89 -16.11
C VAL A 451 -16.28 6.08 -15.68
N ASN A 452 -17.04 6.64 -16.62
CA ASN A 452 -18.02 7.67 -16.33
C ASN A 452 -19.34 7.01 -15.94
N ILE A 453 -19.89 7.39 -14.79
CA ILE A 453 -21.17 6.91 -14.28
C ILE A 453 -22.15 8.08 -14.24
N GLU A 454 -23.37 7.86 -14.69
CA GLU A 454 -24.49 8.77 -14.46
C GLU A 454 -25.65 8.01 -13.81
N ILE A 455 -26.20 8.56 -12.74
CA ILE A 455 -27.40 8.06 -12.06
C ILE A 455 -28.50 9.08 -12.30
N ARG A 456 -29.66 8.65 -12.82
CA ARG A 456 -30.77 9.53 -13.18
C ARG A 456 -32.10 9.00 -12.65
N ASN A 457 -32.85 9.82 -11.91
CA ASN A 457 -34.23 9.49 -11.54
C ASN A 457 -35.11 9.50 -12.80
N VAL A 458 -35.88 8.43 -13.01
CA VAL A 458 -36.78 8.32 -14.18
C VAL A 458 -38.25 8.17 -13.80
N LYS A 459 -38.57 7.93 -12.52
CA LYS A 459 -39.94 7.77 -12.01
C LYS A 459 -40.03 8.27 -10.58
#